data_AF-A0A4V1JWT1-F1
#
_entry.id   AF-A0A4V1JWT1-F1
#
_cell.length_a   1.000
_cell.length_b   1.000
_cell.length_c   1.000
_cell.angle_alpha   90.00
_cell.angle_beta   90.00
_cell.angle_gamma   90.00
#
_symmetry.space_group_name_H-M   'P 1'
#
loop_
_entity.id
_entity.type
_entity.pdbx_description
1 polymer ?
#
loop_
_entity_poly.entity_id
_entity_poly.type
_entity_poly.pdbx_seq_one_letter_code
_entity_poly.pdbx_strand_id
1 'polypeptide(L)'
;MPSSRLTPIAATALALLLAACAGGPPVPVTTTPPFVAERFFAGRLDGVGTLKIILHGPTTTHVASIGTVAPDGTLILDQHIEQPGKPARDRQWRIRPLGNGRYTGSLTDASGPVTGETSGNRLHLAFPMKGGLRVDQWLTLSTDAQVAQNHMIVRKLGVTVARLDETIRKVA
;
A
#
# COMPACT_ATOMS: atom_id res chain seq x y z
N MET A 1 52.51 -37.70 44.43
CA MET A 1 52.90 -36.28 44.46
C MET A 1 52.67 -35.69 43.07
N PRO A 2 52.24 -34.42 42.95
CA PRO A 2 50.85 -34.12 42.60
C PRO A 2 50.65 -33.46 41.22
N SER A 3 49.36 -33.31 40.87
CA SER A 3 48.75 -32.19 40.11
C SER A 3 49.09 -32.06 38.62
N SER A 4 48.23 -31.64 37.70
CA SER A 4 46.97 -30.91 37.81
C SER A 4 46.13 -31.13 36.55
N ARG A 5 44.80 -31.06 36.71
CA ARG A 5 43.82 -31.07 35.62
C ARG A 5 43.84 -29.73 34.89
N LEU A 6 43.67 -29.75 33.57
CA LEU A 6 43.24 -28.60 32.79
C LEU A 6 42.16 -29.04 31.79
N THR A 7 40.92 -28.75 32.15
CA THR A 7 39.73 -28.80 31.28
C THR A 7 39.78 -27.66 30.26
N PRO A 8 39.65 -27.93 28.95
CA PRO A 8 39.36 -26.87 28.00
C PRO A 8 37.86 -26.54 28.05
N ILE A 9 37.59 -25.27 28.31
CA ILE A 9 36.30 -24.61 28.34
C ILE A 9 35.69 -24.67 26.94
N ALA A 10 34.55 -25.36 26.79
CA ALA A 10 33.75 -25.34 25.57
C ALA A 10 33.01 -23.99 25.50
N ALA A 11 33.53 -23.08 24.68
CA ALA A 11 32.88 -21.82 24.35
C ALA A 11 32.21 -21.91 22.97
N THR A 12 31.04 -21.27 22.85
CA THR A 12 30.33 -20.88 21.61
C THR A 12 29.71 -22.02 20.79
N ALA A 13 28.43 -22.00 20.39
CA ALA A 13 27.63 -20.86 19.99
C ALA A 13 26.13 -21.04 20.29
N LEU A 14 25.56 -20.05 20.99
CA LEU A 14 24.13 -19.82 21.07
C LEU A 14 23.69 -19.15 19.76
N ALA A 15 23.21 -19.96 18.80
CA ALA A 15 22.59 -19.45 17.58
C ALA A 15 21.23 -18.83 17.95
N LEU A 16 21.22 -17.52 18.12
CA LEU A 16 20.01 -16.72 18.31
C LEU A 16 19.06 -16.89 17.12
N LEU A 17 17.86 -17.36 17.46
CA LEU A 17 16.66 -17.38 16.63
C LEU A 17 16.32 -15.97 16.14
N LEU A 18 16.65 -15.67 14.88
CA LEU A 18 16.00 -14.61 14.11
C LEU A 18 14.94 -15.26 13.22
N ALA A 19 13.92 -15.86 13.84
CA ALA A 19 12.64 -16.07 13.17
C ALA A 19 11.96 -14.69 13.09
N ALA A 20 12.37 -13.91 12.08
CA ALA A 20 11.77 -12.64 11.77
C ALA A 20 10.27 -12.84 11.57
N CYS A 21 9.47 -12.05 12.31
CA CYS A 21 8.04 -11.94 12.18
C CYS A 21 7.68 -11.58 10.72
N ALA A 22 7.43 -12.60 9.89
CA ALA A 22 6.83 -12.42 8.59
C ALA A 22 5.37 -12.02 8.83
N GLY A 23 5.01 -10.81 8.39
CA GLY A 23 3.62 -10.37 8.31
C GLY A 23 2.77 -11.45 7.65
N GLY A 24 1.51 -11.54 8.09
CA GLY A 24 0.57 -12.59 7.69
C GLY A 24 0.53 -12.86 6.18
N PRO A 25 0.02 -14.04 5.77
CA PRO A 25 0.14 -14.51 4.40
C PRO A 25 -0.37 -13.46 3.40
N PRO A 26 0.37 -13.19 2.31
CA PRO A 26 -0.11 -12.31 1.27
C PRO A 26 -1.46 -12.83 0.76
N VAL A 27 -2.46 -11.96 0.67
CA VAL A 27 -3.77 -12.32 0.10
C VAL A 27 -3.53 -12.96 -1.27
N PRO A 28 -4.05 -14.16 -1.57
CA PRO A 28 -3.89 -14.77 -2.89
C PRO A 28 -4.50 -13.90 -3.99
N VAL A 29 -3.86 -13.87 -5.16
CA VAL A 29 -4.47 -13.26 -6.37
C VAL A 29 -5.48 -14.24 -6.95
N THR A 30 -6.69 -13.77 -7.23
CA THR A 30 -7.72 -14.52 -7.98
C THR A 30 -7.92 -13.91 -9.35
N THR A 31 -8.42 -14.68 -10.32
CA THR A 31 -8.69 -14.15 -11.67
C THR A 31 -10.03 -13.42 -11.76
N THR A 32 -10.93 -13.63 -10.79
CA THR A 32 -12.29 -13.09 -10.79
C THR A 32 -12.66 -12.52 -9.41
N PRO A 33 -13.29 -11.33 -9.36
CA PRO A 33 -13.46 -10.39 -10.46
C PRO A 33 -12.11 -9.73 -10.85
N PRO A 34 -11.86 -9.40 -12.13
CA PRO A 34 -10.68 -8.64 -12.49
C PRO A 34 -10.74 -7.22 -11.90
N PHE A 35 -9.61 -6.69 -11.47
CA PHE A 35 -9.53 -5.29 -11.01
C PHE A 35 -9.65 -4.35 -12.21
N VAL A 36 -10.70 -3.52 -12.20
CA VAL A 36 -10.94 -2.46 -13.18
C VAL A 36 -11.08 -1.15 -12.40
N ALA A 37 -10.05 -0.30 -12.45
CA ALA A 37 -9.94 0.88 -11.58
C ALA A 37 -11.13 1.83 -11.72
N GLU A 38 -11.46 2.17 -12.97
CA GLU A 38 -12.56 3.04 -13.35
C GLU A 38 -13.94 2.50 -12.93
N ARG A 39 -14.06 1.19 -12.69
CA ARG A 39 -15.30 0.57 -12.19
C ARG A 39 -15.36 0.55 -10.67
N PHE A 40 -14.28 0.15 -10.01
CA PHE A 40 -14.25 0.05 -8.56
C PHE A 40 -14.33 1.45 -7.92
N PHE A 41 -13.54 2.39 -8.41
CA PHE A 41 -13.44 3.73 -7.83
C PHE A 41 -14.52 4.71 -8.31
N ALA A 42 -15.40 4.33 -9.24
CA ALA A 42 -16.55 5.18 -9.58
C ALA A 42 -17.57 5.23 -8.43
N GLY A 43 -18.07 6.44 -8.16
CA GLY A 43 -19.05 6.73 -7.10
C GLY A 43 -18.40 7.14 -5.79
N ARG A 44 -19.15 7.01 -4.69
CA ARG A 44 -18.69 7.35 -3.34
C ARG A 44 -17.97 6.16 -2.71
N LEU A 45 -16.84 6.43 -2.06
CA LEU A 45 -16.10 5.45 -1.29
C LEU A 45 -15.69 6.00 0.08
N ASP A 46 -15.54 5.08 1.02
CA ASP A 46 -15.07 5.33 2.37
C ASP A 46 -13.85 4.44 2.66
N GLY A 47 -12.81 5.05 3.22
CA GLY A 47 -11.53 4.41 3.50
C GLY A 47 -11.12 4.58 4.95
N VAL A 48 -10.77 3.48 5.61
CA VAL A 48 -10.15 3.50 6.94
C VAL A 48 -8.84 2.73 6.87
N GLY A 49 -7.77 3.36 7.32
CA GLY A 49 -6.43 2.77 7.28
C GLY A 49 -5.58 3.06 8.50
N THR A 50 -4.46 2.37 8.58
CA THR A 50 -3.41 2.54 9.58
C THR A 50 -2.10 2.87 8.90
N LEU A 51 -1.62 4.10 9.09
CA LEU A 51 -0.32 4.57 8.62
C LEU A 51 0.74 4.33 9.67
N LYS A 52 1.82 3.63 9.31
CA LYS A 52 3.01 3.42 10.13
C LYS A 52 4.19 4.10 9.47
N ILE A 53 4.82 5.04 10.17
CA ILE A 53 6.05 5.71 9.73
C ILE A 53 7.17 5.27 10.68
N ILE A 54 8.37 5.02 10.15
CA ILE A 54 9.53 4.65 10.96
C ILE A 54 9.75 5.67 12.08
N LEU A 55 10.07 5.19 13.29
CA LEU A 55 10.27 6.01 14.50
C LEU A 55 9.03 6.75 15.02
N HIS A 56 7.85 6.52 14.46
CA HIS A 56 6.58 7.10 14.94
C HIS A 56 5.56 5.99 15.30
N GLY A 57 4.61 6.33 16.17
CA GLY A 57 3.47 5.47 16.46
C GLY A 57 2.54 5.31 15.25
N PRO A 58 1.79 4.19 15.15
CA PRO A 58 0.76 4.02 14.13
C PRO A 58 -0.31 5.10 14.26
N THR A 59 -0.81 5.61 13.14
CA THR A 59 -1.85 6.65 13.08
C THR A 59 -2.99 6.19 12.19
N THR A 60 -4.23 6.34 12.65
CA THR A 60 -5.42 6.07 11.83
C THR A 60 -5.56 7.13 10.74
N THR A 61 -5.94 6.69 9.54
CA THR A 61 -6.27 7.55 8.41
C THR A 61 -7.70 7.30 7.99
N HIS A 62 -8.48 8.36 7.80
CA HIS A 62 -9.81 8.28 7.21
C HIS A 62 -9.80 8.99 5.85
N VAL A 63 -10.44 8.38 4.84
CA VAL A 63 -10.39 8.85 3.46
C VAL A 63 -11.79 8.75 2.85
N ALA A 64 -12.48 9.89 2.74
CA ALA A 64 -13.70 9.98 1.95
C ALA A 64 -13.32 10.24 0.49
N SER A 65 -13.89 9.48 -0.45
CA SER A 65 -13.60 9.64 -1.87
C SER A 65 -14.84 9.75 -2.75
N ILE A 66 -14.74 10.49 -3.85
CA ILE A 66 -15.74 10.55 -4.92
C ILE A 66 -15.01 10.37 -6.24
N GLY A 67 -15.33 9.29 -6.96
CA GLY A 67 -14.77 9.02 -8.28
C GLY A 67 -15.76 9.27 -9.41
N THR A 68 -15.26 9.93 -10.45
CA THR A 68 -15.98 10.20 -11.71
C THR A 68 -15.16 9.66 -12.86
N VAL A 69 -15.82 9.03 -13.84
CA VAL A 69 -15.17 8.58 -15.08
C VAL A 69 -15.47 9.59 -16.17
N ALA A 70 -14.41 10.21 -16.70
CA ALA A 70 -14.51 11.14 -17.80
C ALA A 70 -14.86 10.43 -19.12
N PRO A 71 -15.36 11.14 -20.15
CA PRO A 71 -15.75 10.54 -21.44
C PRO A 71 -14.62 9.77 -22.15
N ASP A 72 -13.36 10.12 -21.88
CA ASP A 72 -12.17 9.45 -22.42
C ASP A 72 -11.75 8.19 -21.64
N GLY A 73 -12.54 7.80 -20.64
CA GLY A 73 -12.27 6.67 -19.75
C GLY A 73 -11.32 6.99 -18.59
N THR A 74 -10.85 8.23 -18.45
CA THR A 74 -10.00 8.63 -17.32
C THR A 74 -10.81 8.64 -16.02
N LEU A 75 -10.38 7.88 -15.02
CA LEU A 75 -10.88 7.98 -13.65
C LEU A 75 -10.30 9.23 -12.99
N ILE A 76 -11.18 10.11 -12.49
CA ILE A 76 -10.84 11.23 -11.61
C ILE A 76 -11.35 10.84 -10.23
N LEU A 77 -10.45 10.74 -9.24
CA LEU A 77 -10.80 10.35 -7.87
C LEU A 77 -10.39 11.47 -6.92
N ASP A 78 -11.38 12.22 -6.44
CA ASP A 78 -11.22 13.24 -5.43
C ASP A 78 -11.29 12.61 -4.04
N GLN A 79 -10.33 12.95 -3.18
CA GLN A 79 -10.22 12.37 -1.85
C GLN A 79 -10.02 13.45 -0.80
N HIS A 80 -10.78 13.35 0.29
CA HIS A 80 -10.60 14.13 1.51
C HIS A 80 -10.01 13.24 2.59
N ILE A 81 -8.85 13.62 3.13
CA ILE A 81 -8.06 12.79 4.05
C ILE A 81 -7.98 13.45 5.42
N GLU A 82 -8.36 12.69 6.45
CA GLU A 82 -8.28 13.08 7.85
C GLU A 82 -7.31 12.19 8.62
N GLN A 83 -6.51 12.82 9.49
CA GLN A 83 -5.56 12.14 10.38
C GLN A 83 -5.53 12.86 11.73
N PRO A 84 -5.50 12.13 12.86
CA PRO A 84 -5.38 12.74 14.18
C PRO A 84 -4.18 13.70 14.27
N GLY A 85 -4.43 14.89 14.82
CA GLY A 85 -3.38 15.89 15.05
C GLY A 85 -2.83 16.57 13.79
N LYS A 86 -3.48 16.41 12.63
CA LYS A 86 -3.11 17.08 11.38
C LYS A 86 -4.32 17.78 10.76
N PRO A 87 -4.12 18.91 10.06
CA PRO A 87 -5.15 19.49 9.21
C PRO A 87 -5.61 18.46 8.16
N ALA A 88 -6.91 18.44 7.90
CA ALA A 88 -7.46 17.69 6.78
C ALA A 88 -6.87 18.23 5.46
N ARG A 89 -6.79 17.35 4.46
CA ARG A 89 -6.19 17.69 3.17
C ARG A 89 -6.86 16.94 2.04
N ASP A 90 -6.82 17.55 0.87
CA ASP A 90 -7.34 16.94 -0.35
C ASP A 90 -6.24 16.32 -1.21
N ARG A 91 -6.60 15.26 -1.92
CA ARG A 91 -5.74 14.55 -2.86
C ARG A 91 -6.60 14.12 -4.05
N GLN A 92 -6.12 14.39 -5.26
CA GLN A 92 -6.79 13.97 -6.48
C GLN A 92 -5.90 13.00 -7.25
N TRP A 93 -6.50 11.88 -7.68
CA TRP A 93 -5.93 11.00 -8.68
C TRP A 93 -6.57 11.24 -10.04
N ARG A 94 -5.77 11.11 -11.09
CA ARG A 94 -6.25 10.96 -12.47
C ARG A 94 -5.60 9.71 -13.05
N ILE A 95 -6.38 8.66 -13.28
CA ILE A 95 -5.90 7.36 -13.75
C ILE A 95 -6.50 7.08 -15.12
N ARG A 96 -5.64 6.99 -16.13
CA ARG A 96 -6.01 6.71 -17.52
C ARG A 96 -5.69 5.25 -17.87
N PRO A 97 -6.66 4.49 -18.39
CA PRO A 97 -6.38 3.15 -18.91
C PRO A 97 -5.55 3.25 -20.20
N LEU A 98 -4.59 2.35 -20.34
CA LEU A 98 -3.77 2.15 -21.54
C LEU A 98 -4.17 0.89 -22.33
N GLY A 99 -5.17 0.15 -21.83
CA GLY A 99 -5.55 -1.16 -22.35
C GLY A 99 -4.75 -2.29 -21.69
N ASN A 100 -5.27 -3.52 -21.82
CA ASN A 100 -4.63 -4.75 -21.32
C ASN A 100 -4.21 -4.69 -19.84
N GLY A 101 -5.05 -4.08 -18.99
CA GLY A 101 -4.78 -3.96 -17.55
C GLY A 101 -3.69 -2.96 -17.17
N ARG A 102 -3.17 -2.18 -18.13
CA ARG A 102 -2.14 -1.16 -17.87
C ARG A 102 -2.77 0.22 -17.70
N TYR A 103 -2.13 1.03 -16.87
CA TYR A 103 -2.58 2.36 -16.47
C TYR A 103 -1.41 3.35 -16.43
N THR A 104 -1.73 4.61 -16.68
CA THR A 104 -0.86 5.75 -16.34
C THR A 104 -1.69 6.85 -15.70
N GLY A 105 -1.07 7.79 -15.00
CA GLY A 105 -1.82 8.84 -14.36
C GLY A 105 -1.00 9.88 -13.64
N SER A 106 -1.70 10.70 -12.87
CA SER A 106 -1.13 11.69 -11.97
C SER A 106 -1.79 11.60 -10.60
N LEU A 107 -1.07 12.10 -9.60
CA LEU A 107 -1.53 12.24 -8.23
C LEU A 107 -1.00 13.56 -7.67
N THR A 108 -1.83 14.29 -6.92
CA THR A 108 -1.43 15.55 -6.26
C THR A 108 -0.09 15.46 -5.51
N ASP A 109 0.12 14.35 -4.80
CA ASP A 109 1.32 14.13 -3.98
C ASP A 109 2.51 13.57 -4.77
N ALA A 110 2.29 13.08 -5.99
CA ALA A 110 3.34 12.50 -6.81
C ALA A 110 4.20 13.59 -7.46
N SER A 111 5.49 13.33 -7.55
CA SER A 111 6.47 14.17 -8.25
C SER A 111 6.72 13.75 -9.70
N GLY A 112 5.99 12.77 -10.18
CA GLY A 112 6.10 12.18 -11.51
C GLY A 112 4.90 11.31 -11.83
N PRO A 113 4.89 10.63 -12.99
CA PRO A 113 3.74 9.85 -13.43
C PRO A 113 3.44 8.69 -12.48
N VAL A 114 2.17 8.40 -12.32
CA VAL A 114 1.67 7.14 -11.79
C VAL A 114 1.70 6.12 -12.92
N THR A 115 2.18 4.92 -12.61
CA THR A 115 2.11 3.75 -13.48
C THR A 115 1.32 2.68 -12.76
N GLY A 116 0.58 1.85 -13.50
CA GLY A 116 -0.18 0.78 -12.89
C GLY A 116 -0.41 -0.40 -13.81
N GLU A 117 -0.55 -1.57 -13.20
CA GLU A 117 -0.78 -2.85 -13.88
C GLU A 117 -1.71 -3.73 -13.05
N THR A 118 -2.62 -4.43 -13.71
CA THR A 118 -3.52 -5.38 -13.06
C THR A 118 -3.12 -6.83 -13.32
N SER A 119 -3.30 -7.64 -12.29
CA SER A 119 -3.16 -9.09 -12.35
C SER A 119 -4.34 -9.70 -11.61
N GLY A 120 -5.32 -10.23 -12.35
CA GLY A 120 -6.56 -10.74 -11.78
C GLY A 120 -7.29 -9.67 -10.98
N ASN A 121 -7.64 -9.97 -9.72
CA ASN A 121 -8.34 -9.09 -8.79
C ASN A 121 -7.43 -8.05 -8.11
N ARG A 122 -6.20 -7.84 -8.58
CA ARG A 122 -5.24 -6.91 -7.99
C ARG A 122 -4.78 -5.84 -8.96
N LEU A 123 -4.70 -4.61 -8.48
CA LEU A 123 -4.05 -3.47 -9.13
C LEU A 123 -2.77 -3.14 -8.36
N HIS A 124 -1.63 -3.04 -9.05
CA HIS A 124 -0.41 -2.43 -8.52
C HIS A 124 -0.26 -1.03 -9.11
N LEU A 125 0.02 -0.04 -8.27
CA LEU A 125 0.38 1.31 -8.64
C LEU A 125 1.78 1.62 -8.13
N ALA A 126 2.58 2.32 -8.95
CA ALA A 126 3.90 2.80 -8.58
C ALA A 126 4.10 4.25 -9.04
N PHE A 127 4.66 5.07 -8.16
CA PHE A 127 4.93 6.49 -8.44
C PHE A 127 6.02 7.08 -7.53
N PRO A 128 6.76 8.10 -8.01
CA PRO A 128 7.69 8.86 -7.19
C PRO A 128 6.99 10.00 -6.43
N MET A 129 7.48 10.33 -5.25
CA MET A 129 7.10 11.53 -4.49
C MET A 129 8.33 12.42 -4.22
N LYS A 130 8.09 13.68 -3.86
CA LYS A 130 9.15 14.63 -3.49
C LYS A 130 10.08 14.04 -2.41
N GLY A 131 11.35 14.44 -2.44
CA GLY A 131 12.35 13.98 -1.46
C GLY A 131 12.96 12.62 -1.75
N GLY A 132 12.87 12.14 -3.01
CA GLY A 132 13.43 10.85 -3.43
C GLY A 132 12.65 9.64 -2.94
N LEU A 133 11.37 9.85 -2.60
CA LEU A 133 10.48 8.81 -2.12
C LEU A 133 9.90 8.03 -3.30
N ARG A 134 9.77 6.72 -3.14
CA ARG A 134 9.14 5.82 -4.10
C ARG A 134 8.00 5.10 -3.40
N VAL A 135 6.84 5.07 -4.04
CA VAL A 135 5.65 4.41 -3.51
C VAL A 135 5.31 3.23 -4.39
N ASP A 136 5.01 2.11 -3.74
CA ASP A 136 4.32 0.97 -4.31
C ASP A 136 3.01 0.75 -3.56
N GLN A 137 1.94 0.49 -4.28
CA GLN A 137 0.61 0.30 -3.72
C GLN A 137 -0.10 -0.86 -4.41
N TRP A 138 -0.57 -1.83 -3.63
CA TRP A 138 -1.34 -2.97 -4.13
C TRP A 138 -2.76 -2.92 -3.58
N LEU A 139 -3.73 -2.86 -4.49
CA LEU A 139 -5.15 -2.87 -4.18
C LEU A 139 -5.74 -4.20 -4.63
N THR A 140 -6.36 -4.94 -3.70
CA THR A 140 -6.92 -6.27 -3.97
C THR A 140 -8.42 -6.25 -3.71
N LEU A 141 -9.22 -6.61 -4.72
CA LEU A 141 -10.68 -6.65 -4.59
C LEU A 141 -11.15 -7.86 -3.77
N SER A 142 -12.19 -7.61 -2.97
CA SER A 142 -13.06 -8.67 -2.46
C SER A 142 -13.80 -9.37 -3.60
N THR A 143 -14.32 -10.55 -3.31
CA THR A 143 -15.05 -11.40 -4.28
C THR A 143 -16.31 -10.73 -4.82
N ASP A 144 -16.95 -9.86 -4.04
CA ASP A 144 -18.15 -9.10 -4.42
C ASP A 144 -17.85 -7.72 -5.05
N ALA A 145 -16.57 -7.37 -5.20
CA ALA A 145 -16.08 -6.09 -5.70
C ALA A 145 -16.61 -4.84 -4.95
N GLN A 146 -17.08 -4.99 -3.71
CA GLN A 146 -17.53 -3.87 -2.86
C GLN A 146 -16.41 -3.29 -2.00
N VAL A 147 -15.34 -4.05 -1.80
CA VAL A 147 -14.21 -3.69 -0.94
C VAL A 147 -12.89 -3.88 -1.70
N ALA A 148 -11.95 -2.97 -1.49
CA ALA A 148 -10.56 -3.15 -1.87
C ALA A 148 -9.67 -3.05 -0.62
N GLN A 149 -8.78 -4.02 -0.46
CA GLN A 149 -7.69 -3.93 0.51
C GLN A 149 -6.48 -3.28 -0.15
N ASN A 150 -6.06 -2.15 0.40
CA ASN A 150 -4.93 -1.36 -0.04
C ASN A 150 -3.73 -1.60 0.88
N HIS A 151 -2.64 -2.11 0.31
CA HIS A 151 -1.35 -2.21 0.95
C HIS A 151 -0.35 -1.31 0.25
N MET A 152 0.14 -0.28 0.93
CA MET A 152 1.08 0.69 0.40
C MET A 152 2.40 0.65 1.16
N ILE A 153 3.50 0.72 0.43
CA ILE A 153 4.86 0.83 0.96
C ILE A 153 5.53 2.07 0.37
N VAL A 154 6.08 2.90 1.24
CA VAL A 154 6.90 4.06 0.86
C VAL A 154 8.36 3.75 1.19
N ARG A 155 9.24 3.91 0.21
CA ARG A 155 10.68 3.69 0.33
C ARG A 155 11.48 4.94 0.05
N LYS A 156 12.62 5.08 0.73
CA LYS A 156 13.66 6.06 0.45
C LYS A 156 14.98 5.30 0.32
N LEU A 157 15.68 5.45 -0.81
CA LEU A 157 16.95 4.75 -1.06
C LEU A 157 16.88 3.23 -0.79
N GLY A 158 15.77 2.59 -1.16
CA GLY A 158 15.52 1.15 -0.96
C GLY A 158 15.02 0.77 0.44
N VAL A 159 15.11 1.65 1.43
CA VAL A 159 14.65 1.39 2.81
C VAL A 159 13.18 1.78 2.95
N THR A 160 12.36 0.89 3.52
CA THR A 160 10.96 1.20 3.84
C THR A 160 10.89 2.23 4.97
N VAL A 161 10.27 3.37 4.70
CA VAL A 161 10.10 4.47 5.67
C VAL A 161 8.66 4.62 6.14
N ALA A 162 7.69 4.14 5.36
CA ALA A 162 6.30 4.08 5.79
C ALA A 162 5.53 2.91 5.15
N ARG A 163 4.48 2.47 5.82
CA ARG A 163 3.47 1.54 5.30
C ARG A 163 2.07 2.04 5.63
N LEU A 164 1.13 1.80 4.73
CA LEU A 164 -0.30 2.03 4.97
C LEU A 164 -1.05 0.74 4.62
N ASP A 165 -1.88 0.28 5.54
CA ASP A 165 -2.88 -0.75 5.31
C ASP A 165 -4.26 -0.08 5.43
N GLU A 166 -5.07 -0.14 4.38
CA GLU A 166 -6.35 0.56 4.30
C GLU A 166 -7.42 -0.35 3.69
N THR A 167 -8.61 -0.34 4.30
CA THR A 167 -9.81 -0.94 3.72
C THR A 167 -10.64 0.15 3.08
N ILE A 168 -10.87 0.04 1.77
CA ILE A 168 -11.68 0.96 0.98
C ILE A 168 -12.99 0.28 0.60
N ARG A 169 -14.12 0.91 0.85
CA ARG A 169 -15.46 0.35 0.60
C ARG A 169 -16.28 1.29 -0.26
N LYS A 170 -17.08 0.76 -1.17
CA LYS A 170 -18.12 1.54 -1.84
C LYS A 170 -19.20 1.94 -0.83
N VAL A 171 -19.70 3.16 -0.95
CA VAL A 171 -20.83 3.67 -0.18
C VAL A 171 -22.00 3.83 -1.14
N ALA A 172 -23.14 3.23 -0.80
CA ALA A 172 -24.37 3.31 -1.57
C ALA A 172 -24.92 4.76 -1.59
#